data_AF-A0A553JM68-F1
#
_entry.id   AF-A0A553JM68-F1
#
_cell.length_a   1.000
_cell.length_b   1.000
_cell.length_c   1.000
_cell.angle_alpha   90.00
_cell.angle_beta   90.00
_cell.angle_gamma   90.00
#
_symmetry.space_group_name_H-M   'P 1'
#
loop_
_entity.id
_entity.type
_entity.pdbx_description
1 polymer ?
#
loop_
_entity_poly.entity_id
_entity_poly.type
_entity_poly.pdbx_seq_one_letter_code
_entity_poly.pdbx_strand_id
1 'polypeptide(L)'
;MKGTWSEMDGNSSGFHIFNSIFGGLPSHEKYKSPKDYAYHLLSQGIVFLNCSYHYLKKEKLSKIKHKNCLDDAHEINDPILLKSQRIILCGKEVSSVLLPSSIENNKFIKAPHPSRLSRRSNSEVWDEIWGFNQLSSLIIKT
;
A
#
# COMPACT_ATOMS: atom_id res chain seq x y z
N MET A 1 -8.45 -4.66 -6.62
CA MET A 1 -9.19 -3.90 -5.60
C MET A 1 -10.60 -4.47 -5.50
N LYS A 2 -11.26 -4.39 -4.35
CA LYS A 2 -12.65 -4.86 -4.19
C LYS A 2 -13.60 -4.02 -5.05
N GLY A 3 -14.66 -4.65 -5.55
CA GLY A 3 -15.59 -4.05 -6.50
C GLY A 3 -16.65 -3.18 -5.81
N THR A 4 -17.01 -3.51 -4.56
CA THR A 4 -18.04 -2.81 -3.79
C THR A 4 -17.56 -2.46 -2.38
N TRP A 5 -18.22 -1.49 -1.75
CA TRP A 5 -17.93 -1.10 -0.37
C TRP A 5 -18.28 -2.20 0.64
N SER A 6 -19.28 -3.02 0.36
CA SER A 6 -19.64 -4.15 1.23
C SER A 6 -18.53 -5.21 1.35
N GLU A 7 -17.63 -5.28 0.37
CA GLU A 7 -16.46 -6.18 0.40
C GLU A 7 -15.25 -5.57 1.13
N MET A 8 -15.33 -4.29 1.51
CA MET A 8 -14.30 -3.56 2.25
C MET A 8 -14.62 -3.61 3.74
N ASP A 9 -14.40 -4.77 4.33
CA ASP A 9 -14.59 -5.01 5.77
C ASP A 9 -13.25 -5.03 6.51
N GLY A 10 -13.31 -5.20 7.84
CA GLY A 10 -12.14 -5.36 8.71
C GLY A 10 -11.30 -6.61 8.47
N ASN A 11 -11.57 -7.41 7.43
CA ASN A 11 -10.69 -8.47 6.96
C ASN A 11 -9.91 -8.08 5.70
N SER A 12 -10.24 -6.94 5.08
CA SER A 12 -9.60 -6.44 3.86
C SER A 12 -8.45 -5.49 4.17
N SER A 13 -7.33 -5.63 3.45
CA SER A 13 -6.22 -4.66 3.52
C SER A 13 -6.65 -3.24 3.18
N GLY A 14 -7.55 -3.10 2.20
CA GLY A 14 -8.05 -1.80 1.76
C GLY A 14 -8.78 -1.05 2.88
N PHE A 15 -9.59 -1.74 3.69
CA PHE A 15 -10.27 -1.13 4.83
C PHE A 15 -9.28 -0.50 5.79
N HIS A 16 -8.23 -1.24 6.17
CA HIS A 16 -7.24 -0.75 7.13
C HIS A 16 -6.41 0.41 6.60
N ILE A 17 -6.04 0.36 5.31
CA ILE A 17 -5.37 1.48 4.64
C ILE A 17 -6.26 2.73 4.67
N PHE A 18 -7.54 2.63 4.30
CA PHE A 18 -8.41 3.80 4.27
C PHE A 18 -8.70 4.33 5.67
N ASN A 19 -8.93 3.42 6.62
CA ASN A 19 -9.14 3.78 8.01
C ASN A 19 -7.93 4.51 8.62
N SER A 20 -6.70 4.12 8.25
CA SER A 20 -5.51 4.75 8.79
C SER A 20 -5.18 6.08 8.14
N ILE A 21 -5.47 6.25 6.85
CA ILE A 21 -5.22 7.50 6.15
C ILE A 21 -6.30 8.54 6.46
N PHE A 22 -7.57 8.12 6.62
CA PHE A 22 -8.72 9.05 6.64
C PHE A 22 -9.63 8.95 7.87
N GLY A 23 -9.40 8.00 8.77
CA GLY A 23 -10.22 7.88 9.97
C GLY A 23 -11.61 7.32 9.63
N GLY A 24 -11.64 6.36 8.71
CA GLY A 24 -12.84 5.61 8.35
C GLY A 24 -12.88 5.24 6.88
N LEU A 25 -13.94 4.55 6.50
CA LEU A 25 -14.27 4.40 5.09
C LEU A 25 -14.87 5.72 4.58
N PRO A 26 -14.54 6.14 3.36
CA PRO A 26 -15.15 7.32 2.78
C PRO A 26 -16.65 7.10 2.55
N SER A 27 -17.44 8.18 2.63
CA SER A 27 -18.89 8.11 2.48
C SER A 27 -19.30 7.52 1.12
N HIS A 28 -20.24 6.58 1.16
CA HIS A 28 -20.86 5.95 -0.02
C HIS A 28 -21.60 6.97 -0.89
N GLU A 29 -21.96 8.12 -0.32
CA GLU A 29 -22.62 9.22 -1.05
C GLU A 29 -21.64 9.93 -2.00
N LYS A 30 -20.34 9.89 -1.71
CA LYS A 30 -19.31 10.60 -2.49
C LYS A 30 -18.64 9.70 -3.54
N TYR A 31 -18.53 8.39 -3.29
CA TYR A 31 -17.85 7.44 -4.18
C TYR A 31 -18.67 6.17 -4.37
N LYS A 32 -18.95 5.81 -5.63
CA LYS A 32 -19.79 4.65 -5.96
C LYS A 32 -19.12 3.33 -5.60
N SER A 33 -17.80 3.28 -5.65
CA SER A 33 -17.01 2.08 -5.37
C SER A 33 -15.67 2.40 -4.69
N PRO A 34 -15.03 1.40 -4.05
CA PRO A 34 -13.66 1.54 -3.56
C PRO A 34 -12.69 1.96 -4.68
N LYS A 35 -12.91 1.46 -5.90
CA LYS A 35 -12.09 1.81 -7.07
C LYS A 35 -12.14 3.31 -7.37
N ASP A 36 -13.32 3.92 -7.35
CA ASP A 36 -13.48 5.36 -7.58
C ASP A 36 -12.76 6.18 -6.52
N TYR A 37 -12.77 5.69 -5.28
CA TYR A 37 -12.01 6.32 -4.22
C TYR A 37 -10.50 6.22 -4.44
N ALA A 38 -9.98 5.07 -4.86
CA ALA A 38 -8.56 4.96 -5.21
C ALA A 38 -8.15 5.95 -6.33
N TYR A 39 -9.00 6.20 -7.33
CA TYR A 39 -8.73 7.25 -8.32
C TYR A 39 -8.71 8.65 -7.72
N HIS A 40 -9.60 8.94 -6.77
CA HIS A 40 -9.53 10.20 -6.02
C HIS A 40 -8.21 10.31 -5.24
N LEU A 41 -7.72 9.23 -4.63
CA LEU A 41 -6.43 9.22 -3.94
C LEU A 41 -5.25 9.53 -4.87
N LEU A 42 -5.29 9.04 -6.11
CA LEU A 42 -4.30 9.43 -7.13
C LEU A 42 -4.28 10.94 -7.38
N SER A 43 -5.45 11.60 -7.40
CA SER A 43 -5.53 13.06 -7.53
C SER A 43 -4.93 13.82 -6.33
N GLN A 44 -4.79 13.15 -5.19
CA GLN A 44 -4.15 13.68 -3.98
C GLN A 44 -2.67 13.28 -3.88
N GLY A 45 -2.09 12.69 -4.94
CA GLY A 45 -0.69 12.24 -4.96
C GLY A 45 -0.44 10.94 -4.18
N ILE A 46 -1.48 10.21 -3.77
CA ILE A 46 -1.37 8.92 -3.07
C ILE A 46 -1.54 7.79 -4.07
N VAL A 47 -0.51 6.95 -4.21
CA VAL A 47 -0.46 5.88 -5.20
C VAL A 47 -0.23 4.52 -4.52
N PHE A 48 -0.95 3.49 -4.98
CA PHE A 48 -0.74 2.10 -4.56
C PHE A 48 0.01 1.35 -5.66
N LEU A 49 1.24 0.93 -5.36
CA LEU A 49 2.08 0.20 -6.29
C LEU A 49 2.14 -1.27 -5.89
N ASN A 50 1.99 -2.16 -6.87
CA ASN A 50 2.22 -3.58 -6.66
C ASN A 50 3.69 -3.91 -6.95
N CYS A 51 4.19 -4.92 -6.24
CA CYS A 51 5.52 -5.48 -6.47
C CYS A 51 5.61 -6.28 -7.78
N SER A 52 4.47 -6.69 -8.33
CA SER A 52 4.33 -7.39 -9.60
C SER A 52 2.95 -7.10 -10.15
N TYR A 53 2.85 -6.84 -11.46
CA TYR A 53 1.57 -6.72 -12.17
C TYR A 53 1.08 -8.06 -12.75
N HIS A 54 1.90 -9.10 -12.59
CA HIS A 54 1.58 -10.47 -12.98
C HIS A 54 1.08 -11.28 -11.77
N TYR A 55 0.08 -12.12 -12.00
CA TYR A 55 -0.44 -13.02 -10.97
C TYR A 55 0.51 -14.20 -10.74
N LEU A 56 1.15 -14.24 -9.56
CA LEU A 56 2.19 -15.22 -9.22
C LEU A 56 1.64 -16.52 -8.59
N LYS A 57 0.39 -16.90 -8.87
CA LYS A 57 -0.24 -18.17 -8.38
C LYS A 57 -0.08 -18.46 -6.87
N LYS A 58 0.00 -17.40 -6.04
CA LYS A 58 0.24 -17.48 -4.58
C LYS A 58 1.63 -18.02 -4.19
N GLU A 59 2.59 -18.02 -5.11
CA GLU A 59 3.98 -18.36 -4.80
C GLU A 59 4.63 -17.27 -3.92
N LYS A 60 5.57 -17.69 -3.07
CA LYS A 60 6.41 -16.74 -2.33
C LYS A 60 7.24 -15.93 -3.32
N LEU A 61 7.27 -14.61 -3.15
CA LEU A 61 8.06 -13.73 -4.01
C LEU A 61 9.55 -14.12 -3.96
N SER A 62 10.19 -14.23 -5.13
CA SER A 62 11.59 -14.58 -5.29
C SER A 62 12.18 -13.75 -6.42
N LYS A 63 13.32 -13.08 -6.16
CA LYS A 63 14.04 -12.31 -7.18
C LYS A 63 14.42 -13.15 -8.39
N ILE A 64 14.85 -14.38 -8.16
CA ILE A 64 15.39 -15.24 -9.21
C ILE A 64 14.24 -15.79 -10.06
N LYS A 65 13.20 -16.34 -9.41
CA LYS A 65 12.09 -16.97 -10.12
C LYS A 65 11.19 -15.96 -10.84
N HIS A 66 10.98 -14.80 -10.24
CA HIS A 66 10.02 -13.80 -10.74
C HIS A 66 10.71 -12.58 -11.34
N LYS A 67 11.98 -12.71 -11.76
CA LYS A 67 12.80 -11.60 -12.25
C LYS A 67 12.06 -10.74 -13.28
N ASN A 68 11.55 -11.34 -14.36
CA ASN A 68 10.91 -10.59 -15.43
C ASN A 68 9.67 -9.83 -14.93
N CYS A 69 8.82 -10.46 -14.11
CA CYS A 69 7.65 -9.80 -13.55
C CYS A 69 7.98 -8.65 -12.59
N LEU A 70 9.12 -8.76 -11.90
CA LEU A 70 9.64 -7.71 -11.03
C LEU A 70 10.25 -6.57 -11.85
N ASP A 71 11.02 -6.90 -12.89
CA ASP A 71 11.65 -5.93 -13.80
C ASP A 71 10.55 -5.09 -14.50
N ASP A 72 9.47 -5.71 -15.00
CA ASP A 72 8.31 -4.98 -15.55
C ASP A 72 7.67 -4.02 -14.53
N ALA A 73 7.59 -4.43 -13.27
CA ALA A 73 7.05 -3.59 -12.21
C ALA A 73 8.00 -2.42 -11.89
N HIS A 74 9.32 -2.63 -11.96
CA HIS A 74 10.33 -1.60 -11.76
C HIS A 74 10.27 -0.50 -12.81
N GLU A 75 10.10 -0.85 -14.09
CA GLU A 75 9.99 0.14 -15.17
C GLU A 75 8.85 1.15 -14.90
N ILE A 76 7.76 0.69 -14.30
CA ILE A 76 6.61 1.53 -13.94
C ILE A 76 6.81 2.23 -12.59
N ASN A 77 7.30 1.50 -11.59
CA ASN A 77 7.33 1.97 -10.20
C ASN A 77 8.47 2.95 -9.93
N ASP A 78 9.65 2.74 -10.51
CA ASP A 78 10.86 3.49 -10.15
C ASP A 78 10.70 5.02 -10.37
N PRO A 79 10.14 5.51 -11.50
CA PRO A 79 9.90 6.94 -11.68
C PRO A 79 8.95 7.54 -10.65
N ILE A 80 7.98 6.76 -10.17
CA ILE A 80 7.01 7.18 -9.15
C ILE A 80 7.72 7.24 -7.80
N LEU A 81 8.44 6.18 -7.43
CA LEU A 81 9.16 6.07 -6.16
C LEU A 81 10.22 7.17 -6.00
N LEU A 82 10.94 7.54 -7.07
CA LEU A 82 11.93 8.62 -7.03
C LEU A 82 11.31 9.99 -6.72
N LYS A 83 10.10 10.25 -7.25
CA LYS A 83 9.36 11.51 -7.04
C LYS A 83 8.60 11.54 -5.72
N SER A 84 8.35 10.38 -5.10
CA SER A 84 7.65 10.27 -3.83
C SER A 84 8.40 10.95 -2.69
N GLN A 85 7.66 11.68 -1.85
CA GLN A 85 8.18 12.29 -0.62
C GLN A 85 8.20 11.30 0.55
N ARG A 86 7.26 10.35 0.57
CA ARG A 86 7.13 9.28 1.55
C ARG A 86 6.72 7.98 0.85
N ILE A 87 7.27 6.87 1.32
CA ILE A 87 7.04 5.53 0.76
C ILE A 87 6.76 4.58 1.93
N ILE A 88 5.59 3.92 1.89
CA ILE A 88 5.22 2.92 2.90
C ILE A 88 5.43 1.53 2.32
N LEU A 89 6.33 0.77 2.94
CA LEU A 89 6.67 -0.59 2.51
C LEU A 89 5.90 -1.59 3.35
N CYS A 90 4.91 -2.23 2.74
CA CYS A 90 4.00 -3.15 3.42
C CYS A 90 4.53 -4.59 3.39
N GLY A 91 4.96 -5.10 4.54
CA GLY A 91 5.41 -6.48 4.70
C GLY A 91 6.93 -6.67 4.59
N LYS A 92 7.42 -7.76 5.18
CA LYS A 92 8.85 -8.01 5.38
C LYS A 92 9.61 -8.25 4.06
N GLU A 93 8.94 -8.86 3.09
CA GLU A 93 9.54 -9.32 1.81
C GLU A 93 9.73 -8.17 0.78
N VAL A 94 9.16 -6.99 1.02
CA VAL A 94 9.16 -5.87 0.05
C VAL A 94 10.47 -5.07 0.11
N SER A 95 11.09 -4.99 1.29
CA SER A 95 12.13 -3.98 1.57
C SER A 95 13.49 -4.19 0.91
N SER A 96 13.84 -5.42 0.52
CA SER A 96 15.15 -5.71 -0.09
C SER A 96 15.08 -5.97 -1.59
N VAL A 97 13.87 -6.09 -2.14
CA VAL A 97 13.67 -6.55 -3.53
C VAL A 97 13.35 -5.43 -4.50
N LEU A 98 12.66 -4.39 -4.04
CA LEU A 98 11.88 -3.53 -4.92
C LEU A 98 12.31 -2.06 -4.90
N LEU A 99 13.39 -1.74 -4.19
CA LEU A 99 13.82 -0.37 -4.01
C LEU A 99 15.03 -0.08 -4.89
N PRO A 100 14.95 0.96 -5.75
CA PRO A 100 16.13 1.56 -6.35
C PRO A 100 17.12 1.95 -5.25
N SER A 101 18.40 1.67 -5.49
CA SER A 101 19.50 2.07 -4.58
C SER A 101 19.63 3.58 -4.42
N SER A 102 19.02 4.36 -5.31
CA SER A 102 19.05 5.82 -5.36
C SER A 102 18.02 6.51 -4.44
N ILE A 103 17.12 5.77 -3.80
CA ILE A 103 16.14 6.38 -2.91
C ILE A 103 16.72 6.58 -1.51
N GLU A 104 16.61 7.80 -1.01
CA GLU A 104 17.04 8.16 0.35
C GLU A 104 16.31 7.35 1.44
N ASN A 105 17.06 6.83 2.40
CA ASN A 105 16.52 5.99 3.49
C ASN A 105 15.46 6.68 4.35
N ASN A 106 15.51 8.01 4.47
CA ASN A 106 14.57 8.84 5.24
C ASN A 106 13.15 8.89 4.64
N LYS A 107 12.96 8.47 3.37
CA LYS A 107 11.65 8.44 2.71
C LYS A 107 10.81 7.23 3.11
N PHE A 108 11.42 6.19 3.70
CA PHE A 108 10.76 4.92 3.94
C PHE A 108 10.13 4.81 5.32
N ILE A 109 8.92 4.26 5.34
CA ILE A 109 8.25 3.76 6.53
C ILE A 109 8.02 2.27 6.31
N LYS A 110 8.65 1.43 7.13
CA LYS A 110 8.40 -0.01 7.10
C LYS A 110 7.14 -0.30 7.90
N ALA A 111 6.20 -0.99 7.28
CA ALA A 111 4.93 -1.34 7.91
C ALA A 111 4.70 -2.85 7.83
N PRO A 112 4.05 -3.46 8.84
CA PRO A 112 3.51 -4.81 8.68
C PRO A 112 2.46 -4.78 7.56
N HIS A 113 2.18 -5.93 6.93
CA HIS A 113 1.15 -5.96 5.89
C HIS A 113 -0.22 -5.57 6.51
N PRO A 114 -1.07 -4.78 5.85
CA PRO A 114 -2.36 -4.32 6.40
C PRO A 114 -3.43 -5.43 6.50
N SER A 115 -3.05 -6.71 6.61
CA SER A 115 -4.00 -7.81 6.80
C SER A 115 -4.10 -8.24 8.26
N ARG A 116 -5.26 -8.78 8.62
CA ARG A 116 -5.53 -9.36 9.95
C ARG A 116 -4.51 -10.43 10.38
N LEU A 117 -4.02 -11.24 9.44
CA LEU A 117 -2.98 -12.24 9.72
C LEU A 117 -1.67 -11.58 10.18
N SER A 118 -1.29 -10.46 9.56
CA SER A 118 -0.10 -9.71 9.97
C SER A 118 -0.30 -9.03 11.33
N ARG A 119 -1.51 -8.55 11.64
CA ARG A 119 -1.84 -7.94 12.94
C ARG A 119 -1.62 -8.91 14.10
N ARG A 120 -2.04 -10.18 13.96
CA ARG A 120 -1.88 -11.21 15.02
C ARG A 120 -0.43 -11.42 15.45
N SER A 121 0.54 -11.16 14.58
CA SER A 121 1.96 -11.37 14.84
C SER A 121 2.73 -10.09 15.15
N ASN A 122 2.11 -8.92 15.02
CA ASN A 122 2.76 -7.61 15.20
C ASN A 122 1.75 -6.58 15.71
N SER A 123 0.89 -6.92 16.68
CA SER A 123 -0.31 -6.14 17.00
C SER A 123 -0.02 -4.68 17.33
N GLU A 124 0.99 -4.42 18.14
CA GLU A 124 1.38 -3.06 18.55
C GLU A 124 1.81 -2.21 17.35
N VAL A 125 2.86 -2.63 16.64
CA VAL A 125 3.36 -1.93 15.44
C VAL A 125 2.30 -1.83 14.35
N TRP A 126 1.43 -2.84 14.25
CA TRP A 126 0.33 -2.82 13.29
C TRP A 126 -0.69 -1.75 13.65
N ASP A 127 -1.08 -1.64 14.92
CA ASP A 127 -2.05 -0.64 15.40
C ASP A 127 -1.47 0.79 15.36
N GLU A 128 -0.17 0.96 15.57
CA GLU A 128 0.53 2.25 15.41
C GLU A 128 0.49 2.78 13.98
N ILE A 129 0.46 1.91 12.97
CA ILE A 129 0.51 2.32 11.55
C ILE A 129 -0.87 2.27 10.90
N TRP A 130 -1.63 1.22 11.15
CA TRP A 130 -2.92 0.93 10.50
C TRP A 130 -4.13 1.25 11.38
N GLY A 131 -3.89 1.73 12.60
CA GLY A 131 -4.91 2.27 13.47
C GLY A 131 -5.60 3.49 12.85
N PHE A 132 -6.72 3.88 13.45
CA PHE A 132 -7.53 5.01 13.00
C PHE A 132 -6.70 6.29 12.86
N ASN A 133 -6.73 6.94 11.68
CA ASN A 133 -6.05 8.21 11.38
C ASN A 133 -4.51 8.24 11.55
N GLN A 134 -3.85 7.10 11.74
CA GLN A 134 -2.41 7.06 12.02
C GLN A 134 -1.53 7.56 10.86
N LEU A 135 -1.97 7.44 9.61
CA LEU A 135 -1.24 7.89 8.43
C LEU A 135 -1.70 9.26 7.91
N SER A 136 -2.69 9.88 8.54
CA SER A 136 -3.26 11.15 8.09
C SER A 136 -2.22 12.28 8.02
N SER A 137 -1.25 12.30 8.94
CA SER A 137 -0.16 13.27 9.00
C SER A 137 0.87 13.13 7.88
N LEU A 138 0.90 11.99 7.19
CA LEU A 138 1.80 11.75 6.07
C LEU A 138 1.27 12.31 4.76
N ILE A 139 -0.01 12.70 4.72
CA ILE A 139 -0.61 13.34 3.55
C ILE A 139 -0.22 14.82 3.54
N ILE A 140 0.70 15.16 2.65
CA ILE A 140 1.11 16.54 2.44
C ILE A 140 0.06 17.20 1.56
N LYS A 141 -0.75 18.09 2.15
CA LYS A 141 -1.71 18.91 1.40
C LYS A 141 -0.91 19.87 0.53
N THR A 142 -1.15 19.80 -0.78
CA THR A 142 -0.62 20.75 -1.77
C THR A 142 -1.61 21.87 -2.02
#